data_AF-A0A9Q4BP32-F1
#
_entry.id   AF-A0A9Q4BP32-F1
#
_cell.length_a   1.000
_cell.length_b   1.000
_cell.length_c   1.000
_cell.angle_alpha   90.00
_cell.angle_beta   90.00
_cell.angle_gamma   90.00
#
_symmetry.space_group_name_H-M   'P 1'
#
loop_
_entity.id
_entity.type
_entity.pdbx_description
1 polymer ?
#
loop_
_entity_poly.entity_id
_entity_poly.type
_entity_poly.pdbx_seq_one_letter_code
_entity_poly.pdbx_strand_id
1 'polypeptide(L)'
;MLSINKYHDIERLSDEEKLSLLKKCRKRIDFFDRILVYILNKRTETAVLIGRVKISLGQPIYSPERERDVSEKINKSNKGPLSRESIDRIYERILDESRSTQKAESSRFNAK
;
A
#
# COMPACT_ATOMS: atom_id res chain seq x y z
N MET A 1 1.35 12.99 17.47
CA MET A 1 2.26 12.28 16.53
C MET A 1 3.66 12.85 16.70
N LEU A 2 4.69 12.02 16.89
CA LEU A 2 6.07 12.51 16.93
C LEU A 2 6.44 13.02 15.53
N SER A 3 6.57 14.33 15.38
CA SER A 3 7.06 14.95 14.14
C SER A 3 8.55 14.63 14.00
N ILE A 4 9.00 14.26 12.80
CA ILE A 4 10.42 13.98 12.50
C ILE A 4 11.32 15.16 12.94
N ASN A 5 10.76 16.38 13.00
CA ASN A 5 11.38 17.59 13.56
C ASN A 5 11.85 17.51 15.02
N LYS A 6 11.47 16.49 15.82
CA LYS A 6 11.85 16.44 17.25
C LYS A 6 13.27 15.91 17.51
N TYR A 7 13.98 15.44 16.49
CA TYR A 7 15.31 14.81 16.62
C TYR A 7 16.36 15.46 15.71
N HIS A 8 16.34 16.78 15.54
CA HIS A 8 17.36 17.47 14.73
C HIS A 8 18.80 17.30 15.27
N ASP A 9 18.94 17.04 16.57
CA ASP A 9 20.25 16.88 17.23
C ASP A 9 20.58 15.42 17.59
N ILE A 10 20.32 14.46 16.69
CA ILE A 10 20.74 13.05 16.93
C ILE A 10 22.25 12.96 17.23
N GLU A 11 23.04 13.86 16.63
CA GLU A 11 24.49 13.92 16.83
C GLU A 11 24.89 14.19 18.29
N ARG A 12 24.06 14.90 19.06
CA ARG A 12 24.30 15.24 20.48
C ARG A 12 23.95 14.13 21.45
N LEU A 13 23.29 13.06 21.00
CA LEU A 13 22.90 11.93 21.84
C LEU A 13 24.10 11.03 22.13
N SER A 14 24.15 10.47 23.34
CA SER A 14 25.06 9.37 23.68
C SER A 14 24.76 8.11 22.85
N ASP A 15 25.71 7.18 22.78
CA ASP A 15 25.53 5.93 22.02
C ASP A 15 24.39 5.07 22.57
N GLU A 16 24.17 5.07 23.89
CA GLU A 16 23.06 4.36 24.52
C GLU A 16 21.70 4.98 24.13
N GLU A 17 21.60 6.31 24.10
CA GLU A 17 20.39 7.02 23.67
C GLU A 17 20.10 6.79 22.19
N LYS A 18 21.13 6.82 21.32
CA LYS A 18 21.00 6.51 19.89
C LYS A 18 20.50 5.08 19.69
N LEU A 19 21.05 4.10 20.41
CA LEU A 19 20.63 2.71 20.32
C LEU A 19 19.19 2.51 20.80
N SER A 20 18.80 3.21 21.88
CA SER A 20 17.42 3.22 22.38
C SER A 20 16.45 3.83 21.36
N LEU A 21 16.82 4.95 20.75
CA LEU A 21 16.03 5.60 19.70
C LEU A 21 15.86 4.70 18.47
N LEU A 22 16.93 4.07 18.01
CA LEU A 22 16.88 3.12 16.90
C LEU A 22 15.91 1.96 17.17
N LYS A 23 15.98 1.36 18.37
CA LYS A 23 15.06 0.30 18.79
C LYS A 23 13.60 0.77 18.79
N LYS A 24 13.33 1.99 19.27
CA LYS A 24 11.97 2.59 19.26
C LYS A 24 11.47 2.83 17.83
N CYS A 25 12.31 3.33 16.94
CA CYS A 25 11.96 3.54 15.53
C CYS A 25 11.63 2.23 14.82
N ARG A 26 12.44 1.18 15.01
CA ARG A 26 12.16 -0.16 14.45
C ARG A 26 10.83 -0.72 14.92
N LYS A 27 10.54 -0.68 16.23
CA LYS A 27 9.23 -1.11 16.77
C LYS A 27 8.05 -0.34 16.16
N ARG A 28 8.26 0.93 15.85
CA ARG A 28 7.25 1.78 15.19
C ARG A 28 7.06 1.41 13.72
N ILE A 29 8.14 1.07 13.01
CA ILE A 29 8.07 0.50 11.66
C ILE A 29 7.30 -0.82 11.68
N ASP A 30 7.66 -1.75 12.58
CA ASP A 30 6.97 -3.04 12.70
C ASP A 30 5.45 -2.88 12.94
N PHE A 31 5.06 -1.85 13.69
CA PHE A 31 3.65 -1.50 13.90
C PHE A 31 2.98 -1.03 12.62
N PHE A 32 3.61 -0.13 11.86
CA PHE A 32 3.07 0.32 10.59
C PHE A 32 3.02 -0.79 9.55
N ASP A 33 4.01 -1.68 9.52
CA ASP A 33 4.05 -2.80 8.58
C ASP A 33 2.88 -3.76 8.80
N ARG A 34 2.52 -4.05 10.07
CA ARG A 34 1.31 -4.82 10.39
C ARG A 34 0.04 -4.15 9.87
N ILE A 35 -0.05 -2.83 9.99
CA ILE A 35 -1.19 -2.07 9.46
C ILE A 35 -1.20 -2.09 7.94
N LEU A 36 -0.05 -1.92 7.29
CA LEU A 36 0.07 -1.96 5.84
C LEU A 36 -0.41 -3.29 5.29
N VAL A 37 0.07 -4.41 5.85
CA VAL A 37 -0.38 -5.75 5.45
C VAL A 37 -1.90 -5.91 5.61
N TYR A 38 -2.46 -5.48 6.74
CA TYR A 38 -3.91 -5.51 6.96
C TYR A 38 -4.68 -4.71 5.91
N ILE A 39 -4.28 -3.46 5.65
CA ILE A 39 -4.94 -2.58 4.68
C ILE A 39 -4.80 -3.11 3.25
N LEU A 40 -3.62 -3.63 2.88
CA LEU A 40 -3.39 -4.24 1.58
C LEU A 40 -4.30 -5.44 1.36
N ASN A 41 -4.44 -6.33 2.36
CA ASN A 41 -5.36 -7.46 2.28
C ASN A 41 -6.81 -6.99 2.09
N LYS A 42 -7.28 -6.00 2.87
CA LYS A 42 -8.65 -5.46 2.71
C LYS A 42 -8.89 -4.81 1.35
N ARG A 43 -7.89 -4.10 0.83
CA ARG A 43 -7.95 -3.55 -0.52
C ARG A 43 -8.02 -4.65 -1.57
N THR A 44 -7.23 -5.71 -1.45
CA THR A 44 -7.21 -6.84 -2.39
C THR A 44 -8.50 -7.65 -2.32
N GLU A 45 -9.06 -7.93 -1.13
CA GLU A 45 -10.38 -8.56 -0.96
C GLU A 45 -11.46 -7.79 -1.73
N THR A 46 -11.46 -6.45 -1.59
CA THR A 46 -12.38 -5.57 -2.31
C THR A 46 -12.16 -5.65 -3.83
N ALA A 47 -10.90 -5.69 -4.26
CA ALA A 47 -10.56 -5.83 -5.67
C ALA A 47 -11.01 -7.18 -6.26
N VAL A 48 -10.92 -8.28 -5.50
CA VAL A 48 -11.46 -9.59 -5.88
C VAL A 48 -12.97 -9.54 -6.08
N LEU A 49 -13.70 -8.89 -5.16
CA LEU A 49 -15.14 -8.70 -5.31
C LEU A 49 -15.49 -7.90 -6.57
N ILE A 50 -14.75 -6.81 -6.85
CA ILE A 50 -14.90 -6.05 -8.09
C ILE A 50 -14.66 -6.94 -9.32
N GLY A 51 -13.63 -7.78 -9.30
CA GLY A 51 -13.35 -8.74 -10.37
C GLY A 51 -14.53 -9.69 -10.63
N ARG A 52 -15.14 -10.23 -9.57
CA ARG A 52 -16.33 -11.10 -9.67
C ARG A 52 -17.52 -10.36 -10.29
N VAL A 53 -17.78 -9.12 -9.86
CA VAL A 53 -18.85 -8.28 -10.43
C VAL A 53 -18.60 -8.03 -11.92
N LYS A 54 -17.38 -7.64 -12.30
CA LYS A 54 -17.02 -7.40 -13.70
C LYS A 54 -17.24 -8.63 -14.57
N ILE A 55 -16.84 -9.81 -14.11
CA ILE A 55 -17.07 -11.07 -14.82
C ILE A 55 -18.56 -11.33 -15.01
N SER A 56 -19.37 -11.14 -13.96
CA SER A 56 -20.82 -11.31 -14.05
C SER A 56 -21.49 -10.36 -15.04
N LEU A 57 -20.85 -9.20 -15.31
CA LEU A 57 -21.27 -8.21 -16.29
C LEU A 57 -20.61 -8.38 -17.67
N GLY A 58 -19.79 -9.41 -17.88
CA GLY A 58 -19.02 -9.59 -19.13
C GLY A 58 -17.94 -8.53 -19.38
N GLN A 59 -17.53 -7.81 -18.34
CA GLN A 59 -16.54 -6.72 -18.43
C GLN A 59 -15.11 -7.19 -18.18
N PRO A 60 -14.10 -6.57 -18.82
CA PRO A 60 -12.71 -6.90 -18.58
C PRO A 60 -12.26 -6.49 -17.17
N ILE A 61 -11.47 -7.37 -16.54
CA ILE A 61 -10.84 -7.11 -15.23
C ILE A 61 -9.93 -5.87 -15.31
N TYR A 62 -9.11 -5.79 -16.36
CA TYR A 62 -8.19 -4.68 -16.58
C TYR A 62 -8.94 -3.44 -17.09
N SER A 63 -8.66 -2.28 -16.50
CA SER A 63 -9.25 -1.00 -16.88
C SER A 63 -8.20 0.12 -16.73
N PRO A 64 -7.52 0.51 -17.82
CA PRO A 64 -6.48 1.55 -17.79
C PRO A 64 -6.97 2.89 -17.24
N GLU A 65 -8.19 3.29 -17.62
CA GLU A 65 -8.82 4.51 -17.15
C GLU A 65 -8.96 4.51 -15.63
N ARG A 66 -9.47 3.41 -15.06
CA ARG A 66 -9.60 3.28 -13.62
C ARG A 66 -8.25 3.35 -12.90
N GLU A 67 -7.17 2.85 -13.49
CA GLU A 67 -5.83 2.89 -12.90
C GLU A 67 -5.24 4.30 -12.92
N ARG A 68 -5.46 5.07 -13.99
CA ARG A 68 -5.13 6.50 -14.02
C ARG A 68 -5.87 7.26 -12.91
N ASP A 69 -7.17 6.99 -12.74
CA ASP A 69 -7.95 7.58 -11.65
C ASP A 69 -7.43 7.20 -10.25
N VAL A 70 -6.91 5.97 -10.08
CA VAL A 70 -6.26 5.57 -8.83
C VAL A 70 -5.05 6.46 -8.60
N SER A 71 -4.13 6.55 -9.58
CA SER A 71 -2.89 7.34 -9.47
C SER A 71 -3.16 8.81 -9.16
N GLU A 72 -4.16 9.43 -9.79
CA GLU A 72 -4.52 10.81 -9.48
C GLU A 72 -5.01 10.99 -8.04
N LYS A 73 -5.91 10.11 -7.58
CA LYS A 73 -6.51 10.20 -6.24
C LYS A 73 -5.48 9.97 -5.14
N ILE A 74 -4.59 9.00 -5.32
CA ILE A 74 -3.56 8.66 -4.34
C ILE A 74 -2.49 9.74 -4.26
N ASN A 75 -2.13 10.36 -5.39
CA ASN A 75 -1.23 11.53 -5.38
C ASN A 75 -1.87 12.77 -4.74
N LYS A 76 -3.15 13.05 -5.00
CA LYS A 76 -3.88 14.13 -4.30
C LYS A 76 -3.93 13.92 -2.78
N SER A 77 -3.90 12.66 -2.34
CA SER A 77 -3.92 12.27 -0.92
C SER A 77 -2.53 12.23 -0.30
N ASN A 78 -1.46 12.22 -1.10
CA ASN A 78 -0.09 12.16 -0.62
C ASN A 78 0.34 13.50 -0.03
N LYS A 79 0.32 13.58 1.30
CA LYS A 79 0.88 14.71 2.09
C LYS A 79 2.16 14.32 2.83
N GLY A 80 2.72 13.16 2.48
CA GLY A 80 3.86 12.56 3.13
C GLY A 80 5.18 12.91 2.46
N PRO A 81 6.29 12.37 2.97
CA PRO A 81 7.64 12.64 2.45
C PRO A 81 7.95 11.92 1.13
N LEU A 82 7.05 11.08 0.62
CA LEU A 82 7.26 10.35 -0.62
C LEU A 82 6.99 11.24 -1.83
N SER A 83 7.84 11.16 -2.84
CA SER A 83 7.59 11.82 -4.13
C SER A 83 6.39 11.18 -4.83
N ARG A 84 5.79 11.94 -5.76
CA ARG A 84 4.70 11.46 -6.63
C ARG A 84 5.07 10.17 -7.35
N GLU A 85 6.25 10.15 -7.96
CA GLU A 85 6.77 9.01 -8.73
C GLU A 85 6.98 7.78 -7.83
N SER A 86 7.39 7.99 -6.58
CA SER A 86 7.60 6.90 -5.62
C SER A 86 6.26 6.28 -5.20
N ILE A 87 5.25 7.12 -4.99
CA ILE A 87 3.89 6.68 -4.71
C ILE A 87 3.30 5.92 -5.90
N ASP A 88 3.48 6.41 -7.13
CA ASP A 88 3.00 5.75 -8.35
C ASP A 88 3.60 4.34 -8.49
N ARG A 89 4.92 4.19 -8.36
CA ARG A 89 5.58 2.87 -8.43
C ARG A 89 5.08 1.88 -7.39
N ILE A 90 4.81 2.34 -6.17
CA ILE A 90 4.26 1.49 -5.10
C ILE A 90 2.85 1.03 -5.50
N TYR A 91 2.02 1.96 -5.97
CA TYR A 91 0.63 1.65 -6.33
C TYR A 91 0.50 0.78 -7.57
N GLU A 92 1.40 0.92 -8.55
CA GLU A 92 1.50 0.00 -9.69
C GLU A 92 1.66 -1.43 -9.21
N ARG A 93 2.59 -1.69 -8.28
CA ARG A 93 2.79 -3.04 -7.75
C ARG A 93 1.58 -3.56 -6.97
N ILE A 94 0.93 -2.70 -6.19
CA ILE A 94 -0.31 -3.06 -5.47
C ILE A 94 -1.42 -3.43 -6.47
N LEU A 95 -1.55 -2.70 -7.57
CA LEU A 95 -2.52 -2.96 -8.63
C LEU A 95 -2.21 -4.26 -9.38
N ASP A 96 -0.93 -4.52 -9.70
CA ASP A 96 -0.46 -5.77 -10.30
C ASP A 96 -0.88 -6.99 -9.47
N GLU A 97 -0.55 -6.98 -8.18
CA GLU A 97 -0.89 -8.10 -7.29
C GLU A 97 -2.42 -8.26 -7.16
N SER A 98 -3.15 -7.13 -7.05
CA SER A 98 -4.62 -7.16 -7.01
C SER A 98 -5.22 -7.81 -8.26
N ARG A 99 -4.68 -7.52 -9.45
CA ARG A 99 -5.12 -8.13 -10.72
C ARG A 99 -4.77 -9.61 -10.79
N SER A 100 -3.57 -9.97 -10.32
CA SER A 100 -3.12 -11.36 -10.24
C SER A 100 -4.07 -12.19 -9.37
N THR A 101 -4.41 -11.70 -8.17
CA THR A 101 -5.35 -12.36 -7.26
C THR A 101 -6.75 -12.47 -7.87
N GLN A 102 -7.26 -11.40 -8.50
CA GLN A 102 -8.56 -11.42 -9.19
C GLN A 102 -8.63 -12.53 -10.23
N LYS A 103 -7.60 -12.65 -11.09
CA LYS A 103 -7.53 -13.69 -12.12
C LYS A 103 -7.49 -15.09 -11.52
N ALA A 104 -6.64 -15.31 -10.51
CA ALA A 104 -6.51 -16.61 -9.84
C ALA A 104 -7.83 -17.08 -9.21
N GLU A 105 -8.55 -16.18 -8.54
CA GLU A 105 -9.86 -16.48 -7.94
C GLU A 105 -10.95 -16.74 -8.98
N SER A 106 -10.89 -16.05 -10.12
CA SER A 106 -11.83 -16.26 -11.23
C SER A 106 -11.65 -17.64 -11.87
N SER A 107 -10.40 -18.06 -12.09
CA SER A 107 -10.10 -19.40 -12.59
C SER A 107 -10.58 -20.52 -11.66
N ARG A 108 -10.53 -20.30 -10.34
CA ARG A 108 -11.06 -21.25 -9.34
C ARG A 108 -12.57 -21.37 -9.37
N PHE A 109 -13.28 -20.29 -9.67
CA PHE A 109 -14.74 -20.29 -9.74
C PHE A 109 -15.26 -21.01 -10.99
N ASN A 110 -14.60 -20.80 -12.14
CA ASN A 110 -14.98 -21.45 -13.40
C ASN A 110 -14.60 -22.95 -13.49
N ALA A 111 -13.82 -23.46 -12.53
CA ALA A 111 -13.42 -24.87 -12.45
C ALA A 111 -14.32 -25.73 -11.54
N LYS A 112 -15.37 -25.14 -10.97
CA LYS A 112 -16.43 -25.83 -10.21
C LYS A 112 -17.73 -25.81 -11.00
#